data_AF-A0A3C1YVQ3-F1
#
_entry.id   AF-A0A3C1YVQ3-F1
#
_cell.length_a   1.000
_cell.length_b   1.000
_cell.length_c   1.000
_cell.angle_alpha   90.00
_cell.angle_beta   90.00
_cell.angle_gamma   90.00
#
_symmetry.space_group_name_H-M   'P 1'
#
loop_
_entity.id
_entity.type
_entity.pdbx_description
1 polymer ?
#
loop_
_entity_poly.entity_id
_entity_poly.type
_entity_poly.pdbx_seq_one_letter_code
_entity_poly.pdbx_strand_id
1 'polypeptide(L)'
;MTIQLFDKTSDEPVDKLSRIYGMLFFAALLLGFASTLLYRKYISSNHIYDFGLADSLPNFFAVFGFSYLMLFHYQKKVGKTSPHYFFISALSMIAYEISQRYESGTFDIRDIIASIIGSVVAYGVYVILNKK
;
A
#
# COMPACT_ATOMS: atom_id res chain seq x y z
N MET A 1 3.92 19.33 -44.61
CA MET A 1 3.34 18.35 -43.67
C MET A 1 4.49 17.61 -43.03
N THR A 2 5.07 18.20 -41.99
CA THR A 2 6.24 17.63 -41.30
C THR A 2 5.72 16.84 -40.12
N ILE A 3 5.85 15.51 -40.22
CA ILE A 3 5.57 14.59 -39.12
C ILE A 3 6.58 14.92 -38.02
N GLN A 4 6.13 15.56 -36.95
CA GLN A 4 6.90 15.63 -35.72
C GLN A 4 7.06 14.20 -35.22
N LEU A 5 8.28 13.69 -35.34
CA LEU A 5 8.73 12.50 -34.66
C LEU A 5 8.40 12.66 -33.18
N PHE A 6 7.48 11.83 -32.69
CA PHE A 6 7.20 11.67 -31.28
C PHE A 6 8.51 11.31 -30.57
N ASP A 7 9.07 12.29 -29.87
CA ASP A 7 10.21 12.12 -29.00
C ASP A 7 9.79 11.24 -27.81
N LYS A 8 10.00 9.94 -27.96
CA LYS A 8 9.70 8.91 -26.96
C LYS A 8 10.73 8.88 -25.82
N THR A 9 11.70 9.79 -25.80
CA THR A 9 12.83 9.75 -24.85
C THR A 9 12.65 10.64 -23.61
N SER A 10 11.67 11.54 -23.60
CA SER A 10 11.50 12.51 -22.49
C SER A 10 10.71 11.99 -21.28
N ASP A 11 9.99 10.86 -21.39
CA ASP A 11 9.11 10.31 -20.32
C ASP A 11 9.63 9.01 -19.66
N GLU A 12 10.76 8.45 -20.10
CA GLU A 12 11.27 7.16 -19.58
C GLU A 12 11.39 7.05 -18.04
N PRO A 13 11.95 8.04 -17.31
CA PRO A 13 12.09 7.91 -15.85
C PRO A 13 10.74 7.96 -15.13
N VAL A 14 9.77 8.70 -15.66
CA VAL A 14 8.41 8.80 -15.11
C VAL A 14 7.67 7.47 -15.28
N ASP A 15 7.79 6.85 -16.45
CA ASP A 15 7.17 5.56 -16.77
C ASP A 15 7.79 4.40 -15.96
N LYS A 16 9.12 4.35 -15.82
CA LYS A 16 9.79 3.32 -15.02
C LYS A 16 9.39 3.36 -13.54
N LEU A 17 9.40 4.55 -12.94
CA LEU A 17 9.06 4.71 -11.51
C LEU A 17 7.58 4.43 -11.25
N SER A 18 6.69 4.89 -12.15
CA SER A 18 5.26 4.55 -12.08
C SER A 18 5.04 3.04 -12.13
N ARG A 19 5.71 2.33 -13.04
CA ARG A 19 5.63 0.86 -13.12
C ARG A 19 6.06 0.19 -11.82
N ILE A 20 7.14 0.65 -11.18
CA ILE A 20 7.59 0.11 -9.90
C ILE A 20 6.52 0.31 -8.82
N TYR A 21 5.91 1.50 -8.72
CA TYR A 21 4.81 1.73 -7.78
C TYR A 21 3.61 0.82 -8.06
N GLY A 22 3.27 0.63 -9.34
CA GLY A 22 2.23 -0.32 -9.74
C GLY A 22 2.54 -1.75 -9.30
N MET A 23 3.78 -2.23 -9.50
CA MET A 23 4.22 -3.56 -9.06
C MET A 23 4.14 -3.71 -7.54
N LEU A 24 4.57 -2.69 -6.77
CA LEU A 24 4.48 -2.70 -5.31
C LEU A 24 3.03 -2.77 -4.82
N PHE A 25 2.12 -2.03 -5.46
CA PHE A 25 0.69 -2.14 -5.19
C PHE A 25 0.16 -3.55 -5.45
N PHE A 26 0.43 -4.13 -6.62
CA PHE A 26 -0.04 -5.48 -6.95
C PHE A 26 0.57 -6.55 -6.03
N ALA A 27 1.85 -6.44 -5.69
CA ALA A 27 2.49 -7.35 -4.74
C ALA A 27 1.81 -7.27 -3.36
N ALA A 28 1.56 -6.05 -2.86
CA ALA A 28 0.87 -5.87 -1.59
C ALA A 28 -0.57 -6.40 -1.63
N LEU A 29 -1.28 -6.22 -2.74
CA LEU A 29 -2.62 -6.77 -2.93
C LEU A 29 -2.60 -8.30 -2.83
N LEU A 30 -1.69 -8.96 -3.56
CA LEU A 30 -1.54 -10.41 -3.56
C LEU A 30 -1.15 -10.93 -2.17
N LEU A 31 -0.23 -10.26 -1.49
CA LEU A 31 0.19 -10.61 -0.13
C LEU A 31 -0.94 -10.39 0.89
N GLY A 32 -1.73 -9.32 0.74
CA GLY A 32 -2.93 -9.05 1.53
C GLY A 32 -3.94 -10.20 1.38
N PHE A 33 -4.29 -10.57 0.15
CA PHE A 33 -5.18 -11.71 -0.11
C PHE A 33 -4.61 -13.03 0.41
N ALA A 34 -3.32 -13.30 0.18
CA ALA A 34 -2.67 -14.50 0.71
C ALA A 34 -2.69 -14.52 2.24
N SER A 35 -2.52 -13.36 2.89
CA SER A 35 -2.56 -13.26 4.35
C SER A 35 -3.94 -13.62 4.91
N THR A 36 -5.03 -13.19 4.26
CA THR A 36 -6.40 -13.54 4.65
C THR A 36 -6.78 -14.97 4.28
N LEU A 37 -6.51 -15.39 3.05
CA LEU A 37 -7.04 -16.64 2.50
C LEU A 37 -6.21 -17.87 2.84
N LEU A 38 -4.90 -17.70 3.00
CA LEU A 38 -3.97 -18.81 3.24
C LEU A 38 -3.42 -18.74 4.66
N TYR A 39 -2.76 -17.63 5.02
CA TYR A 39 -2.04 -17.53 6.29
C TYR A 39 -2.98 -17.54 7.50
N ARG A 40 -3.99 -16.65 7.54
CA ARG A 40 -4.95 -16.60 8.65
C ARG A 40 -5.67 -17.93 8.82
N LYS A 41 -6.15 -18.52 7.71
CA LYS A 41 -6.78 -19.85 7.75
C LYS A 41 -5.85 -20.92 8.32
N TYR A 42 -4.59 -20.94 7.89
CA TYR A 42 -3.58 -21.89 8.37
C TYR A 42 -3.30 -21.72 9.87
N ILE A 43 -3.13 -20.48 10.34
CA ILE A 43 -2.91 -20.19 11.76
C ILE A 43 -4.10 -20.64 12.60
N SER A 44 -5.32 -20.27 12.19
CA SER A 44 -6.54 -20.65 12.89
C SER A 44 -6.79 -22.17 12.88
N SER A 45 -6.54 -22.86 11.76
CA SER A 45 -6.77 -24.32 11.66
C SER A 45 -5.76 -25.16 12.43
N ASN A 46 -4.54 -24.65 12.62
CA ASN A 46 -3.49 -25.34 13.35
C ASN A 46 -3.35 -24.86 14.81
N HIS A 47 -4.25 -23.99 15.28
CA HIS A 47 -4.23 -23.40 16.63
C HIS A 47 -2.86 -22.79 17.00
N ILE A 48 -2.19 -22.18 16.02
CA ILE A 48 -0.89 -21.56 16.23
C ILE A 48 -1.10 -20.18 16.89
N TYR A 49 -0.36 -19.91 17.97
CA TYR A 49 -0.31 -18.57 18.54
C TYR A 49 0.79 -17.76 17.86
N ASP A 50 0.40 -16.84 16.98
CA ASP A 50 1.30 -15.98 16.20
C ASP A 50 1.31 -14.53 16.68
N PHE A 51 0.89 -14.30 17.93
CA PHE A 51 0.75 -12.97 18.53
C PHE A 51 -0.25 -12.05 17.80
N GLY A 52 -1.17 -12.60 16.99
CA GLY A 52 -2.21 -11.85 16.27
C GLY A 52 -1.73 -11.25 14.95
N LEU A 53 -0.62 -11.73 14.40
CA LEU A 53 -0.13 -11.30 13.09
C LEU A 53 -1.13 -11.66 11.98
N ALA A 54 -1.74 -12.84 12.05
CA ALA A 54 -2.75 -13.31 11.10
C ALA A 54 -3.93 -12.34 10.98
N ASP A 55 -4.27 -11.65 12.06
CA ASP A 55 -5.39 -10.71 12.07
C ASP A 55 -4.98 -9.34 11.52
N SER A 56 -3.77 -8.86 11.81
CA SER A 56 -3.35 -7.50 11.41
C SER A 56 -2.57 -7.39 10.10
N LEU A 57 -2.04 -8.48 9.54
CA LEU A 57 -1.32 -8.47 8.26
C LEU A 57 -2.15 -7.93 7.08
N PRO A 58 -3.45 -8.26 6.93
CA PRO A 58 -4.27 -7.66 5.88
C PRO A 58 -4.29 -6.14 5.92
N ASN A 59 -4.40 -5.54 7.11
CA ASN A 59 -4.43 -4.08 7.28
C ASN A 59 -3.07 -3.44 6.97
N PHE A 60 -1.97 -4.09 7.38
CA PHE A 60 -0.62 -3.69 6.98
C PHE A 60 -0.48 -3.61 5.45
N PHE A 61 -0.84 -4.69 4.75
CA PHE A 61 -0.73 -4.75 3.28
C PHE A 61 -1.72 -3.82 2.57
N ALA A 62 -2.90 -3.60 3.15
CA ALA A 62 -3.88 -2.65 2.63
C ALA A 62 -3.32 -1.21 2.64
N VAL A 63 -2.77 -0.74 3.76
CA VAL A 63 -2.16 0.60 3.82
C VAL A 63 -0.97 0.70 2.88
N PHE A 64 -0.05 -0.26 2.95
CA PHE A 64 1.14 -0.26 2.10
C PHE A 64 0.76 -0.22 0.61
N GLY A 65 -0.17 -1.08 0.19
CA GLY A 65 -0.65 -1.13 -1.18
C GLY A 65 -1.35 0.16 -1.59
N PHE A 66 -2.24 0.69 -0.75
CA PHE A 66 -2.99 1.92 -1.05
C PHE A 66 -2.07 3.13 -1.21
N SER A 67 -1.01 3.25 -0.41
CA SER A 67 0.00 4.31 -0.60
C SER A 67 0.63 4.24 -2.00
N TYR A 68 0.98 3.05 -2.47
CA TYR A 68 1.57 2.87 -3.79
C TYR A 68 0.58 2.97 -4.95
N LEU A 69 -0.69 2.65 -4.73
CA LEU A 69 -1.74 2.91 -5.71
C LEU A 69 -1.88 4.42 -5.97
N MET A 70 -1.88 5.23 -4.89
CA MET A 70 -1.92 6.69 -5.01
C MET A 70 -0.68 7.21 -5.75
N LEU A 71 0.52 6.76 -5.38
CA LEU A 71 1.74 7.16 -6.08
C LEU A 71 1.75 6.73 -7.55
N PHE A 72 1.29 5.51 -7.87
CA PHE A 72 1.15 5.04 -9.24
C PHE A 72 0.23 5.97 -10.05
N HIS A 73 -0.95 6.28 -9.51
CA HIS A 73 -1.93 7.13 -10.18
C HIS A 73 -1.40 8.55 -10.44
N TYR A 74 -0.83 9.20 -9.41
CA TYR A 74 -0.36 10.58 -9.52
C TYR A 74 0.94 10.70 -10.31
N GLN A 75 1.87 9.74 -10.19
CA GLN A 75 3.07 9.70 -11.02
C GLN A 75 2.70 9.56 -12.50
N LYS A 76 1.73 8.71 -12.84
CA LYS A 76 1.27 8.51 -14.23
C LYS A 76 0.52 9.73 -14.78
N LYS A 77 -0.27 10.40 -13.95
CA LYS A 77 -1.15 11.51 -14.38
C LYS A 77 -0.46 12.87 -14.41
N VAL A 78 0.46 13.14 -13.47
CA VAL A 78 1.03 14.48 -13.22
C VAL A 78 2.56 14.47 -13.22
N GLY A 79 3.21 13.30 -13.30
CA GLY A 79 4.68 13.17 -13.26
C GLY A 79 5.29 13.59 -11.91
N LYS A 80 4.47 13.74 -10.88
CA LYS A 80 4.88 14.19 -9.53
C LYS A 80 4.28 13.28 -8.47
N THR A 81 5.12 12.88 -7.52
CA THR A 81 4.71 12.22 -6.27
C THR A 81 4.88 13.15 -5.09
N SER A 82 4.20 12.83 -4.00
CA SER A 82 4.37 13.58 -2.76
C SER A 82 4.28 12.67 -1.53
N PRO A 83 5.11 12.88 -0.50
CA PRO A 83 5.13 12.05 0.68
C PRO A 83 3.86 12.17 1.55
N HIS A 84 3.01 13.17 1.33
CA HIS A 84 1.76 13.30 2.09
C HIS A 84 0.79 12.12 1.85
N TYR A 85 0.92 11.39 0.74
CA TYR A 85 0.06 10.23 0.47
C TYR A 85 0.19 9.11 1.50
N PHE A 86 1.35 8.96 2.16
CA PHE A 86 1.56 7.98 3.24
C PHE A 86 0.78 8.36 4.50
N PHE A 87 0.73 9.65 4.81
CA PHE A 87 -0.05 10.17 5.92
C PHE A 87 -1.55 10.01 5.65
N ILE A 88 -1.99 10.36 4.43
CA ILE A 88 -3.39 10.18 4.02
C ILE A 88 -3.79 8.71 4.11
N SER A 89 -2.98 7.78 3.59
CA SER A 89 -3.31 6.35 3.64
C SER A 89 -3.41 5.81 5.07
N ALA A 90 -2.52 6.24 5.97
CA ALA A 90 -2.61 5.87 7.38
C ALA A 90 -3.88 6.43 8.03
N LEU A 91 -4.17 7.72 7.80
CA LEU A 91 -5.33 8.38 8.39
C LEU A 91 -6.64 7.78 7.87
N SER A 92 -6.72 7.44 6.57
CA SER A 92 -7.88 6.77 5.98
C SER A 92 -8.17 5.43 6.65
N MET A 93 -7.14 4.61 6.90
CA MET A 93 -7.34 3.31 7.56
C MET A 93 -7.63 3.43 9.06
N ILE A 94 -7.03 4.40 9.74
CA ILE A 94 -7.39 4.69 11.15
C ILE A 94 -8.85 5.14 11.23
N ALA A 95 -9.29 6.01 10.31
CA ALA A 95 -10.69 6.44 10.25
C ALA A 95 -11.64 5.26 9.95
N TYR A 96 -11.23 4.34 9.07
CA TYR A 96 -11.97 3.12 8.78
C TYR A 96 -12.09 2.19 10.00
N GLU A 97 -11.01 2.00 10.76
CA GLU A 97 -11.08 1.20 12.00
C GLU A 97 -11.95 1.87 13.07
N ILE A 98 -11.89 3.19 13.19
CA ILE A 98 -12.78 3.94 14.09
C ILE A 98 -14.24 3.83 13.63
N SER A 99 -14.53 3.85 12.32
CA SER A 99 -15.91 3.71 11.83
C SER A 99 -16.46 2.31 12.11
N GLN A 100 -15.64 1.26 12.01
CA GLN A 100 -16.03 -0.10 12.36
C GLN A 100 -16.53 -0.22 13.82
N ARG A 101 -16.03 0.62 14.74
CA ARG A 101 -16.53 0.67 16.12
C ARG A 101 -18.04 0.94 16.20
N TYR A 102 -18.58 1.66 15.22
CA TYR A 102 -19.98 2.06 15.16
C TYR A 102 -20.82 1.16 14.23
N GLU A 103 -20.18 0.29 13.44
CA GLU A 103 -20.82 -0.53 12.40
C GLU A 103 -20.88 -2.05 12.71
N SER A 104 -20.88 -2.44 13.98
CA SER A 104 -20.83 -3.86 14.42
C SER A 104 -19.51 -4.57 14.09
N GLY A 105 -18.49 -3.83 13.64
CA GLY A 105 -17.13 -4.34 13.44
C GLY A 105 -16.33 -4.41 14.74
N THR A 106 -15.20 -5.12 14.70
CA THR A 106 -14.31 -5.23 15.87
C THR A 106 -13.22 -4.18 15.76
N PHE A 107 -13.28 -3.17 16.62
CA PHE A 107 -12.19 -2.21 16.75
C PHE A 107 -10.95 -2.91 17.33
N ASP A 108 -9.90 -3.08 16.53
CA ASP A 108 -8.63 -3.67 16.98
C ASP A 108 -7.48 -2.65 16.94
N ILE A 109 -6.88 -2.40 18.11
CA ILE A 109 -5.70 -1.53 18.23
C ILE A 109 -4.50 -2.08 17.47
N ARG A 110 -4.39 -3.40 17.31
CA ARG A 110 -3.31 -4.05 16.55
C ARG A 110 -3.40 -3.70 15.08
N ASP A 111 -4.61 -3.55 14.56
CA ASP A 111 -4.87 -3.17 13.17
C ASP A 111 -4.53 -1.70 12.90
N ILE A 112 -4.75 -0.83 13.89
CA ILE A 112 -4.24 0.55 13.86
C ILE A 112 -2.72 0.58 13.85
N ILE A 113 -2.07 -0.20 14.73
CA ILE A 113 -0.60 -0.29 14.79
C ILE A 113 -0.05 -0.82 13.45
N ALA A 114 -0.63 -1.90 12.92
CA ALA A 114 -0.24 -2.48 11.64
C ALA A 114 -0.42 -1.49 10.48
N SER A 115 -1.48 -0.69 10.50
CA SER A 115 -1.71 0.38 9.53
C SER A 115 -0.63 1.45 9.57
N ILE A 116 -0.25 1.90 10.77
CA ILE A 116 0.84 2.87 10.97
C ILE A 116 2.16 2.30 10.47
N ILE A 117 2.50 1.06 10.87
CA ILE A 117 3.73 0.39 10.43
C ILE A 117 3.74 0.22 8.91
N GLY A 118 2.61 -0.16 8.29
CA GLY A 118 2.46 -0.28 6.84
C GLY A 118 2.78 1.02 6.11
N SER A 119 2.26 2.14 6.61
CA SER A 119 2.57 3.48 6.07
C SER A 119 4.05 3.86 6.24
N VAL A 120 4.63 3.62 7.42
CA VAL A 120 6.05 3.91 7.70
C VAL A 120 6.98 3.10 6.79
N VAL A 121 6.71 1.80 6.62
CA VAL A 121 7.49 0.92 5.75
C VAL A 121 7.34 1.35 4.28
N ALA A 122 6.13 1.69 3.83
CA ALA A 122 5.89 2.20 2.49
C ALA A 122 6.65 3.53 2.24
N TYR A 123 6.65 4.44 3.22
CA TYR A 123 7.42 5.68 3.12
C TYR A 123 8.93 5.40 3.03
N GLY A 124 9.45 4.48 3.85
CA GLY A 124 10.86 4.07 3.81
C GLY A 124 11.28 3.54 2.43
N VAL A 125 10.49 2.65 1.84
CA VAL A 125 10.74 2.12 0.49
C VAL A 125 10.64 3.23 -0.56
N TYR A 126 9.69 4.16 -0.44
CA TYR A 126 9.62 5.34 -1.31
C TYR A 126 10.87 6.21 -1.24
N VAL A 127 11.38 6.50 -0.03
CA VAL A 127 12.62 7.26 0.12
C VAL A 127 13.80 6.54 -0.57
N ILE A 128 13.89 5.21 -0.44
CA ILE A 128 14.94 4.43 -1.10
C ILE A 128 14.83 4.53 -2.63
N LEU A 129 13.63 4.40 -3.19
CA LEU A 129 13.39 4.44 -4.64
C LEU A 129 13.62 5.83 -5.27
N ASN A 130 13.43 6.89 -4.48
CA ASN A 130 13.54 8.28 -4.96
C ASN A 130 14.87 8.95 -4.55
N LYS A 131 15.74 8.25 -3.80
CA LYS A 131 17.11 8.71 -3.59
C LYS A 131 17.86 8.63 -4.92
N LYS A 132 18.30 9.80 -5.40
CA LYS A 132 19.27 9.91 -6.50
C LYS A 132 20.67 9.63 -5.98
#